data_AF-A0AAW6GVD3-F1
#
_entry.id   AF-A0AAW6GVD3-F1
#
_cell.length_a   1.000
_cell.length_b   1.000
_cell.length_c   1.000
_cell.angle_alpha   90.00
_cell.angle_beta   90.00
_cell.angle_gamma   90.00
#
_symmetry.space_group_name_H-M   'P 1'
#
loop_
_entity.id
_entity.type
_entity.pdbx_description
1 polymer ?
#
loop_
_entity_poly.entity_id
_entity_poly.type
_entity_poly.pdbx_seq_one_letter_code
_entity_poly.pdbx_strand_id
1 'polypeptide(L)'
;IAPAFLEALDSQPWKGNIRELRNVIERSMIVCESGYLDIADLPFDIQNAHYEHSNDSSPGSFELSAMERRHIARVLEYTKGNKTEAARLLKIGLTTLYRKIEEYKISDL
;
A
#
# COMPACT_ATOMS: atom_id res chain seq x y z
N ILE A 1 17.86 6.63 -4.98
CA ILE A 1 16.46 7.09 -4.87
C ILE A 1 15.89 7.12 -6.27
N ALA A 2 14.81 6.40 -6.51
CA ALA A 2 14.12 6.33 -7.79
C ALA A 2 13.39 7.65 -8.09
N PRO A 3 13.30 8.08 -9.37
CA PRO A 3 12.52 9.26 -9.75
C PRO A 3 11.04 9.17 -9.33
N ALA A 4 10.41 8.00 -9.51
CA ALA A 4 9.02 7.76 -9.12
C ALA A 4 8.76 7.92 -7.61
N PHE A 5 9.78 7.64 -6.78
CA PHE A 5 9.69 7.89 -5.33
C PHE A 5 9.59 9.39 -5.04
N LEU A 6 10.36 10.22 -5.74
CA LEU A 6 10.33 11.67 -5.57
C LEU A 6 9.03 12.27 -6.12
N GLU A 7 8.55 11.80 -7.27
CA GLU A 7 7.28 12.22 -7.87
C GLU A 7 6.09 11.88 -6.97
N ALA A 8 6.11 10.70 -6.33
CA ALA A 8 5.11 10.29 -5.36
C ALA A 8 5.11 11.18 -4.11
N LEU A 9 6.27 11.65 -3.65
CA LEU A 9 6.35 12.58 -2.52
C LEU A 9 5.90 14.00 -2.87
N ASP A 10 6.23 14.47 -4.08
CA ASP A 10 5.91 15.82 -4.55
C ASP A 10 4.41 15.98 -4.87
N SER A 11 3.75 14.89 -5.27
CA SER A 11 2.30 14.87 -5.55
C SER A 11 1.41 14.81 -4.31
N GLN A 12 1.95 14.64 -3.10
CA GLN A 12 1.15 14.53 -1.88
C GLN A 12 0.90 15.87 -1.18
N PRO A 13 -0.36 16.14 -0.76
CA PRO A 13 -0.65 17.26 0.11
C PRO A 13 -0.25 16.95 1.56
N TRP A 14 0.93 17.42 1.98
CA TRP A 14 1.45 17.28 3.34
C TRP A 14 0.72 18.19 4.34
N LYS A 15 -0.44 17.74 4.86
CA LYS A 15 -1.25 18.51 5.82
C LYS A 15 -0.52 18.86 7.12
N GLY A 16 0.54 18.12 7.48
CA GLY A 16 1.40 18.35 8.65
C GLY A 16 2.76 19.01 8.38
N ASN A 17 2.99 19.60 7.19
CA ASN A 17 4.27 20.17 6.74
C ASN A 17 5.42 19.13 6.70
N ILE A 18 6.50 19.34 7.46
CA ILE A 18 7.77 18.61 7.30
C ILE A 18 7.84 17.35 8.18
N ARG A 19 7.02 17.26 9.25
CA ARG A 19 7.03 16.10 10.16
C ARG A 19 6.49 14.84 9.50
N GLU A 20 5.44 14.97 8.69
CA GLU A 20 4.88 13.84 7.96
C GLU A 20 5.85 13.34 6.88
N LEU A 21 6.42 14.26 6.08
CA LEU A 21 7.44 13.92 5.09
C LEU A 21 8.64 13.19 5.72
N ARG A 22 9.13 13.68 6.87
CA ARG A 22 10.21 13.03 7.62
C ARG A 22 9.83 11.61 8.05
N ASN A 23 8.65 11.43 8.65
CA ASN A 23 8.19 10.12 9.10
C ASN A 23 8.08 9.12 7.94
N VAL A 24 7.64 9.60 6.77
CA VAL A 24 7.55 8.79 5.54
C VAL A 24 8.95 8.37 5.10
N ILE A 25 9.88 9.30 4.97
CA ILE A 25 11.26 9.01 4.55
C ILE A 25 11.96 8.08 5.55
N GLU A 26 11.79 8.31 6.86
CA GLU A 26 12.35 7.46 7.92
C GLU A 26 11.81 6.03 7.83
N ARG A 27 10.51 5.85 7.63
CA ARG A 27 9.90 4.53 7.44
C ARG A 27 10.38 3.85 6.17
N SER A 28 10.48 4.58 5.06
CA SER A 28 11.01 4.05 3.81
C SER A 28 12.47 3.61 3.95
N MET A 29 13.29 4.35 4.71
CA MET A 29 14.67 3.93 5.01
C MET A 29 14.75 2.69 5.91
N ILE A 30 13.79 2.48 6.81
CA ILE A 30 13.74 1.28 7.66
C ILE A 30 13.42 0.02 6.83
N VAL A 31 12.55 0.15 5.83
CA VAL A 31 12.11 -0.98 4.97
C VAL A 31 13.09 -1.21 3.80
N CYS A 32 13.84 -0.20 3.39
CA CYS A 32 14.77 -0.29 2.28
C CYS A 32 16.00 -1.15 2.62
N GLU A 33 16.01 -2.40 2.14
CA GLU A 33 17.12 -3.34 2.33
C GLU A 33 18.30 -3.08 1.36
N SER A 34 18.03 -2.47 0.20
CA SER A 34 18.99 -2.36 -0.91
C SER A 34 19.85 -1.08 -0.89
N GLY A 35 19.57 -0.16 0.03
CA GLY A 35 20.16 1.19 0.03
C GLY A 35 19.68 2.09 -1.13
N TYR A 36 18.75 1.60 -1.94
CA TYR A 36 18.14 2.34 -3.04
C TYR A 36 16.63 2.44 -2.85
N LEU A 37 16.18 3.63 -2.43
CA LEU A 37 14.76 3.90 -2.21
C LEU A 37 13.96 3.90 -3.51
N ASP A 38 12.98 3.01 -3.61
CA ASP A 38 12.03 2.88 -4.71
C ASP A 38 10.59 3.12 -4.22
N ILE A 39 9.64 3.33 -5.15
CA ILE A 39 8.25 3.59 -4.81
C ILE A 39 7.62 2.50 -3.91
N ALA A 40 8.09 1.25 -4.04
CA ALA A 40 7.69 0.14 -3.18
C ALA A 40 8.06 0.33 -1.70
N ASP A 41 9.04 1.19 -1.40
CA ASP A 41 9.46 1.53 -0.03
C ASP A 41 8.61 2.64 0.59
N LEU A 42 7.75 3.33 -0.18
CA LEU A 42 6.84 4.33 0.38
C LEU A 42 5.68 3.66 1.13
N PRO A 43 5.05 4.36 2.08
CA PRO A 43 3.78 3.92 2.64
C PRO A 43 2.73 3.70 1.54
N PHE A 44 1.94 2.64 1.66
CA PHE A 44 0.94 2.25 0.66
C PHE A 44 -0.08 3.34 0.32
N ASP A 45 -0.37 4.25 1.25
CA ASP A 45 -1.27 5.38 0.98
C ASP A 45 -0.69 6.31 -0.10
N ILE A 46 0.62 6.53 -0.08
CA ILE A 46 1.34 7.37 -1.05
C ILE A 46 1.57 6.61 -2.36
N GLN A 47 1.89 5.31 -2.29
CA GLN A 47 1.98 4.46 -3.47
C GLN A 47 0.67 4.50 -4.27
N ASN A 48 -0.48 4.32 -3.58
CA ASN A 48 -1.78 4.31 -4.23
C ASN A 48 -2.14 5.66 -4.85
N ALA A 49 -1.88 6.76 -4.15
CA ALA A 49 -2.15 8.08 -4.69
C ALA A 49 -1.26 8.39 -5.92
N HIS A 50 0.01 7.99 -5.90
CA HIS A 50 0.86 8.08 -7.09
C HIS A 50 0.31 7.24 -8.24
N TYR A 51 -0.22 6.04 -7.98
CA TYR A 51 -0.84 5.21 -9.00
C TYR A 51 -2.17 5.76 -9.56
N GLU A 52 -2.98 6.44 -8.74
CA GLU A 52 -4.20 7.13 -9.20
C GLU A 52 -3.89 8.38 -10.03
N HIS A 53 -2.77 9.05 -9.74
CA HIS A 53 -2.31 10.24 -10.47
C HIS A 53 -1.46 9.90 -11.71
N SER A 54 -0.73 8.78 -11.68
CA SER A 54 -0.12 8.23 -12.87
C SER A 54 -1.25 7.73 -13.76
N ASN A 55 -1.44 8.34 -14.92
CA ASN A 55 -2.35 7.89 -15.98
C ASN A 55 -1.95 6.52 -16.55
N ASP A 56 -1.54 5.56 -15.72
CA ASP A 56 -1.32 4.18 -16.11
C ASP A 56 -2.69 3.55 -16.40
N SER A 57 -3.13 3.84 -17.62
CA SER A 57 -4.34 3.35 -18.29
C SER A 57 -4.19 1.86 -18.64
N SER A 58 -3.45 1.11 -17.84
CA SER A 58 -3.36 -0.34 -17.93
C SER A 58 -4.74 -0.90 -17.59
N PRO A 59 -5.39 -1.67 -18.49
CA PRO A 59 -6.76 -2.18 -18.29
C PRO A 59 -6.95 -2.94 -16.97
N GLY A 60 -5.87 -3.51 -16.41
CA GLY A 60 -5.86 -4.23 -15.14
C GLY A 60 -5.93 -3.35 -13.88
N SER A 61 -5.69 -2.04 -13.98
CA SER A 61 -5.74 -1.12 -12.83
C SER A 61 -7.18 -0.83 -12.36
N PHE A 62 -8.15 -0.95 -13.26
CA PHE A 62 -9.58 -0.82 -13.02
C PHE A 62 -10.29 -2.15 -12.70
N GLU A 63 -9.58 -3.28 -12.76
CA GLU A 63 -10.19 -4.56 -12.41
C GLU A 63 -10.55 -4.61 -10.93
N LEU A 64 -11.80 -5.00 -10.64
CA LEU A 64 -12.31 -5.12 -9.28
C LEU A 64 -11.44 -6.03 -8.41
N SER A 65 -10.85 -7.07 -9.01
CA SER A 65 -9.90 -8.00 -8.38
C SER A 65 -8.62 -7.30 -7.91
N ALA A 66 -8.08 -6.37 -8.69
CA ALA A 66 -6.88 -5.61 -8.35
C ALA A 66 -7.15 -4.63 -7.20
N MET A 67 -8.28 -3.92 -7.24
CA MET A 67 -8.71 -3.05 -6.15
C MET A 67 -8.98 -3.83 -4.86
N GLU A 68 -9.67 -4.97 -4.97
CA GLU A 68 -9.98 -5.81 -3.82
C GLU A 68 -8.73 -6.42 -3.18
N ARG A 69 -7.80 -6.94 -3.97
CA ARG A 69 -6.50 -7.44 -3.50
C ARG A 69 -5.76 -6.38 -2.69
N ARG A 70 -5.67 -5.15 -3.21
CA ARG A 70 -5.00 -4.03 -2.52
C ARG A 70 -5.71 -3.67 -1.22
N HIS A 71 -7.04 -3.62 -1.24
CA HIS A 71 -7.81 -3.28 -0.05
C HIS A 71 -7.61 -4.31 1.07
N ILE A 72 -7.60 -5.59 0.72
CA ILE A 72 -7.34 -6.69 1.67
C ILE A 72 -5.93 -6.62 2.25
N ALA A 73 -4.92 -6.39 1.40
CA ALA A 73 -3.53 -6.24 1.85
C ALA A 73 -3.38 -5.07 2.83
N ARG A 74 -3.98 -3.91 2.53
CA ARG A 74 -3.96 -2.72 3.41
C ARG A 74 -4.55 -3.00 4.77
N VAL A 75 -5.71 -3.66 4.81
CA VAL A 75 -6.37 -3.93 6.09
C VAL A 75 -5.57 -4.95 6.90
N LEU A 76 -4.95 -5.94 6.27
CA LEU A 76 -4.07 -6.90 6.95
C LEU A 76 -2.84 -6.22 7.56
N GLU A 77 -2.20 -5.30 6.84
CA GLU A 77 -1.05 -4.56 7.35
C GLU A 77 -1.46 -3.62 8.50
N TYR A 78 -2.58 -2.90 8.35
CA TYR A 78 -3.12 -2.04 9.40
C TYR A 78 -3.42 -2.81 10.69
N THR A 79 -3.89 -4.04 10.58
CA THR A 79 -4.14 -4.93 11.73
C THR A 79 -2.91 -5.75 12.13
N LYS A 80 -1.74 -5.51 11.54
CA LYS A 80 -0.48 -6.22 11.80
C LYS A 80 -0.63 -7.74 11.65
N GLY A 81 -1.28 -8.17 10.58
CA GLY A 81 -1.53 -9.58 10.28
C GLY A 81 -2.69 -10.20 11.08
N ASN A 82 -3.37 -9.45 11.96
CA ASN A 82 -4.54 -9.96 12.68
C ASN A 82 -5.73 -10.14 11.72
N LYS A 83 -5.91 -11.37 11.26
CA LYS A 83 -6.89 -11.75 10.24
C LYS A 83 -8.34 -11.63 10.76
N THR A 84 -8.57 -11.85 12.05
CA THR A 84 -9.89 -11.68 12.67
C THR A 84 -10.32 -10.22 12.65
N GLU A 85 -9.42 -9.33 13.04
CA GLU A 85 -9.68 -7.89 13.02
C GLU A 85 -9.75 -7.34 11.58
N ALA A 86 -8.94 -7.89 10.68
CA ALA A 86 -8.97 -7.52 9.27
C ALA A 86 -10.31 -7.89 8.62
N ALA A 87 -10.81 -9.11 8.86
CA ALA A 87 -12.11 -9.56 8.37
C ALA A 87 -13.25 -8.69 8.90
N ARG A 88 -13.17 -8.27 10.17
CA ARG A 88 -14.13 -7.36 10.80
C ARG A 88 -14.14 -5.98 10.12
N LEU A 89 -12.96 -5.41 9.85
CA LEU A 89 -12.82 -4.11 9.18
C LEU A 89 -13.25 -4.15 7.71
N LEU A 90 -12.95 -5.26 7.01
CA LEU A 90 -13.39 -5.51 5.64
C LEU A 90 -14.88 -5.88 5.54
N LYS A 91 -15.55 -6.14 6.67
CA LYS A 91 -16.95 -6.62 6.76
C LYS A 91 -17.20 -7.89 5.95
N ILE A 92 -16.24 -8.81 5.96
CA ILE A 92 -16.34 -10.12 5.32
C ILE A 92 -16.15 -11.24 6.34
N GLY A 93 -16.60 -12.45 6.01
CA GLY A 93 -16.32 -13.62 6.84
C GLY A 93 -14.82 -13.95 6.85
N LEU A 94 -14.32 -14.47 7.98
CA LEU A 94 -12.92 -14.87 8.11
C LEU A 94 -12.51 -15.90 7.04
N THR A 95 -13.38 -16.87 6.76
CA THR A 95 -13.18 -17.87 5.69
C THR A 95 -13.08 -17.22 4.31
N THR A 96 -13.86 -16.16 4.05
CA THR A 96 -13.79 -15.40 2.80
C THR A 96 -12.46 -14.65 2.68
N LEU A 97 -11.98 -14.07 3.78
CA LEU A 97 -10.68 -13.42 3.84
C LEU A 97 -9.55 -14.41 3.54
N TYR A 98 -9.53 -15.59 4.18
CA TYR A 98 -8.54 -16.63 3.89
C TYR A 98 -8.53 -17.05 2.42
N ARG A 99 -9.71 -17.30 1.83
CA ARG A 99 -9.82 -17.64 0.41
C ARG A 99 -9.25 -16.55 -0.50
N LYS A 100 -9.52 -15.28 -0.19
CA LYS A 100 -9.02 -14.14 -0.98
C LYS A 100 -7.51 -13.93 -0.81
N ILE A 101 -6.96 -14.19 0.38
CA ILE A 101 -5.51 -14.15 0.62
C ILE A 101 -4.80 -15.19 -0.26
N GLU A 102 -5.33 -16.41 -0.33
CA GLU A 102 -4.79 -17.47 -1.19
C GLU A 102 -4.96 -17.15 -2.69
N GLU A 103 -6.17 -16.74 -3.10
CA GLU A 103 -6.51 -16.38 -4.49
C GLU A 103 -5.59 -15.28 -5.03
N TYR A 104 -5.27 -14.30 -4.18
CA TYR A 104 -4.44 -13.15 -4.54
C TYR A 104 -2.97 -13.28 -4.14
N LYS A 105 -2.55 -14.42 -3.59
CA LYS A 105 -1.18 -14.67 -3.10
C LYS A 105 -0.66 -13.50 -2.27
N ILE A 106 -1.49 -13.00 -1.34
CA ILE A 106 -1.10 -11.95 -0.40
C ILE A 106 -0.28 -12.67 0.67
N SER A 107 1.04 -12.74 0.49
CA SER A 107 1.93 -13.39 1.45
C SER A 107 1.79 -12.75 2.83
N ASP A 108 1.78 -13.59 3.86
CA ASP A 108 1.81 -13.13 5.25
C ASP A 108 3.08 -12.31 5.49
N LEU A 109 2.92 -11.04 5.88
CA LEU A 109 3.96 -10.16 6.42
C LEU A 109 4.26 -10.53 7.88
#